data_AF-A8XIA0-F1
#
_entry.id   AF-A8XIA0-F1
#
_cell.length_a   1.000
_cell.length_b   1.000
_cell.length_c   1.000
_cell.angle_alpha   90.00
_cell.angle_beta   90.00
_cell.angle_gamma   90.00
#
_symmetry.space_group_name_H-M   'P 1'
#
loop_
_entity.id
_entity.type
_entity.pdbx_description
1 polymer ?
#
loop_
_entity_poly.entity_id
_entity_poly.type
_entity_poly.pdbx_seq_one_letter_code
_entity_poly.pdbx_strand_id
1 'polypeptide(L)'
;MSETLSARGIPKSELIEDVESWLTKEKLSVEEAEVVLREKYGKYKYVESSMTAQKQRMAEKIPEFENSLSIIDTLIAKRAANESFETTFLLSDDVYTKATVQKPETVSIWLGANVMVEYDLENAKSLIDKNRGSVQKVVDELTNELAYIKDQITTTEVNMSHIVNYGVNKRRVAAK
;
A
#
# COMPACT_ATOMS: atom_id res chain seq x y z
N MET A 1 -15.20 23.44 -11.27
CA MET A 1 -14.29 23.60 -10.11
C MET A 1 -13.13 22.66 -10.35
N SER A 2 -11.89 23.12 -10.28
CA SER A 2 -10.73 22.27 -10.54
C SER A 2 -10.63 21.22 -9.44
N GLU A 3 -10.99 19.98 -9.73
CA GLU A 3 -10.79 18.86 -8.82
C GLU A 3 -9.29 18.72 -8.56
N THR A 4 -8.83 19.15 -7.39
CA THR A 4 -7.49 18.78 -6.92
C THR A 4 -7.52 17.28 -6.65
N LEU A 5 -7.00 16.51 -7.59
CA LEU A 5 -6.89 15.06 -7.54
C LEU A 5 -5.60 14.67 -6.80
N SER A 6 -5.64 13.58 -6.04
CA SER A 6 -4.40 12.95 -5.53
C SER A 6 -3.57 12.36 -6.68
N ALA A 7 -2.35 11.88 -6.40
CA ALA A 7 -1.50 11.26 -7.44
C ALA A 7 -2.15 10.01 -8.05
N ARG A 8 -3.14 9.40 -7.37
CA ARG A 8 -3.96 8.28 -7.86
C ARG A 8 -5.37 8.67 -8.30
N GLY A 9 -5.65 9.95 -8.47
CA GLY A 9 -6.94 10.42 -9.00
C GLY A 9 -8.07 10.44 -7.97
N ILE A 10 -7.76 10.50 -6.67
CA ILE A 10 -8.77 10.50 -5.62
C ILE A 10 -9.36 11.91 -5.48
N PRO A 11 -10.68 12.10 -5.66
CA PRO A 11 -11.30 13.42 -5.57
C PRO A 11 -11.16 14.00 -4.16
N LYS A 12 -10.95 15.31 -4.09
CA LYS A 12 -10.96 16.04 -2.81
C LYS A 12 -12.37 16.17 -2.25
N SER A 13 -12.48 16.15 -0.93
CA SER A 13 -13.66 16.57 -0.18
C SER A 13 -13.41 17.98 0.35
N GLU A 14 -14.26 18.92 -0.06
CA GLU A 14 -14.25 20.29 0.46
C GLU A 14 -15.14 20.35 1.70
N LEU A 15 -14.69 21.07 2.73
CA LEU A 15 -15.47 21.29 3.93
C LEU A 15 -16.68 22.19 3.61
N ILE A 16 -17.87 21.79 4.06
CA ILE A 16 -19.10 22.55 3.93
C ILE A 16 -19.27 23.39 5.19
N GLU A 17 -18.85 24.66 5.13
CA GLU A 17 -19.01 25.61 6.24
C GLU A 17 -20.45 26.16 6.34
N ASP A 18 -21.05 26.50 5.18
CA ASP A 18 -22.43 26.93 5.08
C ASP A 18 -23.27 25.89 4.31
N VAL A 19 -24.04 25.11 5.06
CA VAL A 19 -24.89 24.04 4.55
C VAL A 19 -26.03 24.59 3.67
N GLU A 20 -26.58 25.76 3.98
CA GLU A 20 -27.73 26.31 3.25
C GLU A 20 -27.31 26.83 1.86
N SER A 21 -26.19 27.56 1.82
CA SER A 21 -25.59 28.01 0.56
C SER A 21 -25.15 26.82 -0.31
N TRP A 22 -24.59 25.77 0.29
CA TRP A 22 -24.17 24.58 -0.43
C TRP A 22 -25.37 23.79 -0.99
N LEU A 23 -26.42 23.56 -0.19
CA LEU A 23 -27.65 22.89 -0.65
C LEU A 23 -28.33 23.67 -1.78
N THR A 24 -28.35 25.00 -1.71
CA THR A 24 -28.93 25.87 -2.75
C THR A 24 -28.11 25.82 -4.04
N LYS A 25 -26.78 25.81 -3.93
CA LYS A 25 -25.87 25.72 -5.08
C LYS A 25 -25.98 24.37 -5.80
N GLU A 26 -26.02 23.28 -5.05
CA GLU A 26 -26.12 21.93 -5.58
C GLU A 26 -27.58 21.54 -5.95
N LYS A 27 -28.55 22.37 -5.56
CA LYS A 27 -30.01 22.14 -5.76
C LYS A 27 -30.48 20.81 -5.17
N LEU A 28 -29.99 20.47 -3.98
CA LEU A 28 -30.30 19.23 -3.27
C LEU A 28 -31.19 19.49 -2.06
N SER A 29 -32.10 18.57 -1.76
CA SER A 29 -32.73 18.48 -0.44
C SER A 29 -31.73 17.99 0.62
N VAL A 30 -32.08 18.16 1.90
CA VAL A 30 -31.24 17.68 3.01
C VAL A 30 -31.08 16.15 2.94
N GLU A 31 -32.18 15.46 2.63
CA GLU A 31 -32.21 13.99 2.49
C GLU A 31 -31.35 13.51 1.31
N GLU A 32 -31.45 14.16 0.15
CA GLU A 32 -30.62 13.81 -1.03
C GLU A 32 -29.13 14.09 -0.77
N ALA A 33 -28.82 15.21 -0.12
CA ALA A 33 -27.45 15.53 0.25
C ALA A 33 -26.82 14.52 1.22
N GLU A 34 -27.59 14.03 2.19
CA GLU A 34 -27.15 12.96 3.09
C GLU A 34 -26.80 11.68 2.32
N VAL A 35 -27.63 11.30 1.35
CA VAL A 35 -27.38 10.13 0.49
C VAL A 35 -26.09 10.33 -0.32
N VAL A 36 -25.93 11.48 -0.98
CA VAL A 36 -24.74 11.79 -1.78
C VAL A 36 -23.46 11.74 -0.95
N LEU A 37 -23.45 12.34 0.25
CA LEU A 37 -22.28 12.31 1.12
C LEU A 37 -21.99 10.89 1.65
N ARG A 38 -23.03 10.11 1.95
CA ARG A 38 -22.87 8.71 2.38
C ARG A 38 -22.28 7.83 1.26
N GLU A 39 -22.72 8.03 0.02
CA GLU A 39 -22.12 7.37 -1.14
C GLU A 39 -20.64 7.77 -1.32
N LYS A 40 -20.33 9.07 -1.19
CA LYS A 40 -18.96 9.58 -1.27
C LYS A 40 -18.08 8.97 -0.17
N TYR A 41 -18.57 8.92 1.07
CA TYR A 41 -17.91 8.25 2.19
C TYR A 41 -17.67 6.77 1.90
N GLY A 42 -18.68 6.05 1.40
CA GLY A 42 -18.57 4.64 1.03
C GLY A 42 -17.47 4.39 -0.02
N LYS A 43 -17.35 5.28 -1.02
CA LYS A 43 -16.28 5.23 -2.02
C LYS A 43 -14.90 5.41 -1.38
N TYR A 44 -14.73 6.40 -0.49
CA TYR A 44 -13.45 6.58 0.21
C TYR A 44 -13.08 5.38 1.08
N LYS A 45 -14.02 4.80 1.83
CA LYS A 45 -13.76 3.61 2.65
C LYS A 45 -13.39 2.38 1.81
N TYR A 46 -14.01 2.21 0.65
CA TYR A 46 -13.64 1.15 -0.28
C TYR A 46 -12.20 1.32 -0.78
N VAL A 47 -11.83 2.53 -1.21
CA VAL A 47 -10.47 2.83 -1.68
C VAL A 47 -9.45 2.66 -0.55
N GLU A 48 -9.74 3.15 0.67
CA GLU A 48 -8.91 2.97 1.86
C GLU A 48 -8.62 1.47 2.12
N SER A 49 -9.67 0.64 2.14
CA SER A 49 -9.55 -0.80 2.38
C SER A 49 -8.70 -1.49 1.31
N SER A 50 -8.97 -1.18 0.03
CA SER A 50 -8.23 -1.71 -1.11
C SER A 50 -6.74 -1.34 -1.05
N MET A 51 -6.43 -0.08 -0.77
CA MET A 51 -5.05 0.43 -0.70
C MET A 51 -4.31 -0.09 0.54
N THR A 52 -5.00 -0.25 1.66
CA THR A 52 -4.44 -0.86 2.88
C THR A 52 -4.05 -2.31 2.61
N ALA A 53 -4.93 -3.09 1.98
CA ALA A 53 -4.64 -4.46 1.60
C ALA A 53 -3.48 -4.55 0.59
N GLN A 54 -3.41 -3.62 -0.37
CA GLN A 54 -2.29 -3.55 -1.31
C GLN A 54 -0.97 -3.23 -0.60
N LYS A 55 -0.97 -2.26 0.32
CA LYS A 55 0.22 -1.87 1.10
C LYS A 55 0.73 -3.06 1.91
N GLN A 56 -0.16 -3.77 2.61
CA GLN A 56 0.22 -4.92 3.41
C GLN A 56 0.89 -6.01 2.56
N ARG A 57 0.29 -6.41 1.42
CA ARG A 57 0.89 -7.40 0.50
C ARG A 57 2.26 -7.00 -0.03
N MET A 58 2.52 -5.70 -0.20
CA MET A 58 3.84 -5.23 -0.64
C MET A 58 4.84 -5.20 0.52
N ALA A 59 4.40 -4.79 1.70
CA ALA A 59 5.24 -4.75 2.90
C ALA A 59 5.69 -6.16 3.35
N GLU A 60 4.83 -7.18 3.18
CA GLU A 60 5.17 -8.59 3.47
C GLU A 60 6.34 -9.12 2.63
N LYS A 61 6.60 -8.54 1.45
CA LYS A 61 7.73 -8.94 0.58
C LYS A 61 9.07 -8.34 1.02
N ILE A 62 9.06 -7.26 1.79
CA ILE A 62 10.29 -6.57 2.19
C ILE A 62 11.19 -7.50 3.03
N PRO A 63 10.67 -8.19 4.08
CA PRO A 63 11.47 -9.15 4.83
C PRO A 63 12.05 -10.29 3.98
N GLU A 64 11.32 -10.76 2.95
CA GLU A 64 11.81 -11.80 2.04
C GLU A 64 13.04 -11.32 1.25
N PHE A 65 13.03 -10.07 0.79
CA PHE A 65 14.19 -9.47 0.12
C PHE A 65 15.35 -9.23 1.10
N GLU A 66 15.08 -8.79 2.32
CA GLU A 66 16.12 -8.61 3.36
C GLU A 66 16.79 -9.93 3.73
N ASN A 67 16.01 -11.00 3.90
CA ASN A 67 16.54 -12.35 4.11
C ASN A 67 17.40 -12.81 2.93
N SER A 68 16.92 -12.58 1.70
CA SER A 68 17.69 -12.93 0.49
C SER A 68 19.02 -12.17 0.41
N LEU A 69 19.03 -10.88 0.76
CA LEU A 69 20.26 -10.09 0.82
C LEU A 69 21.20 -10.59 1.90
N SER A 70 20.69 -10.93 3.09
CA SER A 70 21.50 -11.49 4.17
C SER A 70 22.16 -12.81 3.77
N ILE A 71 21.46 -13.65 3.00
CA ILE A 71 22.03 -14.90 2.46
C ILE A 71 23.15 -14.57 1.47
N ILE A 72 22.91 -13.67 0.53
CA ILE A 72 23.93 -13.27 -0.47
C ILE A 72 25.16 -12.67 0.21
N ASP A 73 24.98 -11.81 1.22
CA ASP A 73 26.08 -11.23 1.99
C ASP A 73 26.90 -12.29 2.72
N THR A 74 26.22 -13.31 3.28
CA THR A 74 26.89 -14.47 3.88
C THR A 74 27.69 -15.25 2.85
N LEU A 75 27.16 -15.46 1.64
CA LEU A 75 27.87 -16.13 0.55
C LEU A 75 29.08 -15.32 0.07
N ILE A 76 28.97 -14.00 -0.03
CA ILE A 76 30.07 -13.10 -0.38
C ILE A 76 31.18 -13.18 0.67
N ALA A 77 30.83 -13.15 1.95
CA ALA A 77 31.80 -13.26 3.05
C ALA A 77 32.54 -14.61 3.03
N LYS A 78 31.82 -15.72 2.81
CA LYS A 78 32.44 -17.06 2.69
C LYS A 78 33.32 -17.19 1.46
N ARG A 79 32.91 -16.60 0.32
CA ARG A 79 33.75 -16.51 -0.88
C ARG A 79 35.06 -15.77 -0.60
N ALA A 80 34.99 -14.65 0.12
CA ALA A 80 36.17 -13.84 0.46
C ALA A 80 37.10 -14.55 1.46
N ALA A 81 36.54 -15.32 2.41
CA ALA A 81 37.30 -16.15 3.34
C ALA A 81 37.85 -17.44 2.70
N ASN A 82 37.42 -17.77 1.47
CA ASN A 82 37.73 -19.03 0.79
C ASN A 82 37.40 -20.26 1.65
N GLU A 83 36.27 -20.18 2.38
CA GLU A 83 35.83 -21.17 3.35
C GLU A 83 34.68 -22.00 2.76
N SER A 84 34.80 -23.32 2.86
CA SER A 84 33.71 -24.23 2.53
C SER A 84 32.72 -24.33 3.69
N PHE A 85 31.45 -24.57 3.37
CA PHE A 85 30.42 -24.71 4.40
C PHE A 85 29.48 -25.86 4.12
N GLU A 86 29.04 -26.53 5.18
CA GLU A 86 27.95 -27.49 5.12
C GLU A 86 26.62 -26.73 5.22
N THR A 87 25.67 -27.10 4.37
CA THR A 87 24.29 -26.61 4.41
C THR A 87 23.33 -27.77 4.22
N THR A 88 22.16 -27.65 4.82
CA THR A 88 21.05 -28.54 4.55
C THR A 88 20.18 -27.90 3.47
N PHE A 89 19.89 -28.61 2.38
CA PHE A 89 19.04 -28.11 1.31
C PHE A 89 17.84 -29.03 1.09
N LEU A 90 16.76 -28.44 0.60
CA LEU A 90 15.48 -29.10 0.32
C LEU A 90 15.57 -29.86 -1.01
N LEU A 91 15.26 -31.15 -1.00
CA LEU A 91 15.21 -32.00 -2.20
C LEU A 91 13.78 -32.20 -2.69
N SER A 92 12.84 -32.34 -1.74
CA SER A 92 11.40 -32.46 -1.92
C SER A 92 10.72 -31.95 -0.65
N ASP A 93 9.41 -31.75 -0.68
CA ASP A 93 8.62 -31.41 0.50
C ASP A 93 8.96 -32.32 1.68
N ASP A 94 9.35 -31.72 2.81
CA ASP A 94 9.82 -32.38 4.04
C ASP A 94 11.05 -33.30 3.92
N VAL A 95 11.73 -33.31 2.77
CA VAL A 95 12.95 -34.11 2.53
C VAL A 95 14.15 -33.20 2.35
N TYR A 96 15.09 -33.31 3.27
CA TYR A 96 16.29 -32.50 3.33
C TYR A 96 17.55 -33.36 3.26
N THR A 97 18.59 -32.84 2.62
CA THR A 97 19.90 -33.50 2.59
C THR A 97 21.03 -32.49 2.81
N LYS A 98 22.17 -32.99 3.26
CA LYS A 98 23.36 -32.19 3.54
C LYS A 98 24.21 -32.07 2.28
N ALA A 99 24.70 -30.85 2.01
CA ALA A 99 25.69 -30.58 0.98
C ALA A 99 26.82 -29.73 1.54
N THR A 100 28.03 -29.99 1.07
CA THR A 100 29.18 -29.12 1.31
C THR A 100 29.40 -28.23 0.09
N VAL A 101 29.25 -26.93 0.27
CA VAL A 101 29.53 -25.92 -0.76
C VAL A 101 30.97 -25.46 -0.59
N GLN A 102 31.81 -25.70 -1.60
CA GLN A 102 33.25 -25.41 -1.53
C GLN A 102 33.54 -23.92 -1.71
N LYS A 103 33.00 -23.31 -2.78
CA LYS A 103 33.19 -21.89 -3.08
C LYS A 103 31.97 -21.35 -3.82
N PRO A 104 31.15 -20.49 -3.20
CA PRO A 104 30.00 -19.90 -3.88
C PRO A 104 30.49 -18.81 -4.85
N GLU A 105 30.27 -19.02 -6.15
CA GLU A 105 30.62 -18.04 -7.19
C GLU A 105 29.38 -17.33 -7.74
N THR A 106 28.31 -18.08 -7.97
CA THR A 106 27.06 -17.60 -8.56
C THR A 106 25.86 -18.08 -7.77
N VAL A 107 24.71 -17.43 -8.00
CA VAL A 107 23.40 -17.82 -7.48
C VAL A 107 22.37 -17.78 -8.60
N SER A 108 21.42 -18.72 -8.56
CA SER A 108 20.31 -18.77 -9.51
C SER A 108 19.07 -18.11 -8.93
N ILE A 109 18.52 -17.13 -9.65
CA ILE A 109 17.34 -16.35 -9.23
C ILE A 109 16.18 -16.66 -10.16
N TRP A 110 15.02 -16.97 -9.59
CA TRP A 110 13.77 -17.14 -10.33
C TRP A 110 13.13 -15.77 -10.59
N LEU A 111 13.02 -15.38 -11.86
CA LEU A 111 12.44 -14.09 -12.26
C LEU A 111 10.94 -14.18 -12.59
N GLY A 112 10.38 -15.39 -12.57
CA GLY A 112 9.00 -15.66 -12.99
C GLY A 112 8.91 -16.07 -14.45
N ALA A 113 7.69 -16.29 -14.94
CA ALA A 113 7.41 -16.73 -16.32
C ALA A 113 8.24 -17.95 -16.78
N ASN A 114 8.53 -18.88 -15.86
CA ASN A 114 9.38 -20.06 -16.09
C ASN A 114 10.83 -19.73 -16.46
N VAL A 115 11.33 -18.56 -16.04
CA VAL A 115 12.70 -18.11 -16.30
C VAL A 115 13.50 -18.06 -15.00
N MET A 116 14.64 -18.74 -15.01
CA MET A 116 15.68 -18.68 -13.99
C MET A 116 16.97 -18.17 -14.64
N VAL A 117 17.66 -17.25 -13.96
CA VAL A 117 18.92 -16.68 -14.47
C VAL A 117 19.98 -16.78 -13.39
N GLU A 118 21.18 -17.17 -13.81
CA GLU A 118 22.37 -17.23 -12.98
C GLU A 118 23.04 -15.85 -12.92
N TYR A 119 23.40 -15.42 -11.72
CA TYR A 119 24.07 -14.15 -11.47
C TYR A 119 25.28 -14.35 -10.56
N ASP A 120 26.35 -13.58 -10.82
CA ASP A 120 27.40 -13.38 -9.84
C ASP A 120 26.83 -12.74 -8.56
N LEU A 121 27.45 -13.02 -7.42
CA LEU A 121 26.95 -12.56 -6.11
C LEU A 121 26.71 -11.04 -6.04
N GLU A 122 27.57 -10.22 -6.66
CA GLU A 122 27.43 -8.76 -6.66
C GLU A 122 26.23 -8.29 -7.51
N ASN A 123 26.04 -8.92 -8.67
CA ASN A 123 24.93 -8.63 -9.57
C ASN A 123 23.60 -9.09 -8.94
N ALA A 124 23.61 -10.25 -8.28
CA ALA A 124 22.48 -10.76 -7.51
C ALA A 124 22.11 -9.79 -6.38
N LYS A 125 23.09 -9.33 -5.60
CA LYS A 125 22.88 -8.34 -4.53
C LYS A 125 22.26 -7.07 -5.08
N SER A 126 22.85 -6.51 -6.15
CA SER A 126 22.33 -5.29 -6.78
C SER A 126 20.90 -5.46 -7.32
N LEU A 127 20.57 -6.62 -7.90
CA LEU A 127 19.23 -6.91 -8.41
C LEU A 127 18.21 -6.97 -7.28
N ILE A 128 18.49 -7.72 -6.22
CA ILE A 128 17.60 -7.85 -5.07
C ILE A 128 17.44 -6.52 -4.34
N ASP A 129 18.51 -5.75 -4.17
CA ASP A 129 18.47 -4.43 -3.54
C ASP A 129 17.61 -3.42 -4.34
N LYS A 130 17.76 -3.43 -5.68
CA LYS A 130 16.92 -2.62 -6.57
C LYS A 130 15.45 -3.02 -6.50
N ASN A 131 15.15 -4.31 -6.43
CA ASN A 131 13.79 -4.82 -6.30
C ASN A 131 13.18 -4.42 -4.95
N ARG A 132 13.93 -4.59 -3.84
CA ARG A 132 13.54 -4.14 -2.50
C ARG A 132 13.23 -2.64 -2.50
N GLY A 133 14.13 -1.82 -3.06
CA GLY A 133 13.93 -0.38 -3.15
C GLY A 133 12.71 0.02 -4.00
N SER A 134 12.39 -0.75 -5.04
CA SER A 134 11.19 -0.53 -5.85
C SER A 134 9.91 -0.85 -5.06
N VAL A 135 9.89 -1.94 -4.30
CA VAL A 135 8.77 -2.30 -3.43
C VAL A 135 8.60 -1.29 -2.29
N GLN A 136 9.71 -0.86 -1.69
CA GLN A 136 9.69 0.17 -0.64
C GLN A 136 9.05 1.47 -1.13
N LYS A 137 9.45 1.96 -2.32
CA LYS A 137 8.83 3.15 -2.92
C LYS A 137 7.32 3.01 -3.07
N VAL A 138 6.85 1.84 -3.53
CA VAL A 138 5.41 1.58 -3.65
C VAL A 138 4.72 1.62 -2.29
N VAL A 139 5.34 1.08 -1.23
CA VAL A 139 4.82 1.15 0.14
C VAL A 139 4.76 2.59 0.66
N ASP A 140 5.78 3.40 0.36
CA ASP A 140 5.84 4.80 0.77
C ASP A 140 4.78 5.65 0.05
N GLU A 141 4.64 5.47 -1.27
CA GLU A 141 3.59 6.10 -2.07
C GLU A 141 2.19 5.74 -1.57
N LEU A 142 1.94 4.46 -1.30
CA LEU A 142 0.68 3.99 -0.72
C LEU A 142 0.42 4.60 0.66
N THR A 143 1.47 4.80 1.46
CA THR A 143 1.35 5.41 2.78
C THR A 143 0.91 6.86 2.70
N ASN A 144 1.49 7.63 1.78
CA ASN A 144 1.12 9.03 1.55
C ASN A 144 -0.33 9.15 1.03
N GLU A 145 -0.71 8.31 0.08
CA GLU A 145 -2.08 8.31 -0.43
C GLU A 145 -3.11 7.86 0.62
N LEU A 146 -2.77 6.90 1.47
CA LEU A 146 -3.63 6.52 2.60
C LEU A 146 -3.81 7.67 3.60
N ALA A 147 -2.78 8.48 3.85
CA ALA A 147 -2.91 9.67 4.68
C ALA A 147 -3.89 10.68 4.04
N TYR A 148 -3.75 10.93 2.74
CA TYR A 148 -4.68 11.80 2.01
C TYR A 148 -6.14 11.31 2.08
N ILE A 149 -6.38 10.01 1.89
CA ILE A 149 -7.72 9.42 1.97
C ILE A 149 -8.31 9.59 3.37
N LYS A 150 -7.51 9.40 4.42
CA LYS A 150 -7.98 9.60 5.80
C LYS A 150 -8.47 11.02 6.02
N ASP A 151 -7.75 12.02 5.51
CA ASP A 151 -8.19 13.42 5.58
C ASP A 151 -9.51 13.65 4.82
N GLN A 152 -9.69 12.99 3.65
CA GLN A 152 -10.94 13.07 2.89
C GLN A 152 -12.10 12.40 3.60
N ILE A 153 -11.86 11.26 4.26
CA ILE A 153 -12.84 10.56 5.09
C ILE A 153 -13.28 11.48 6.23
N THR A 154 -12.34 12.01 7.02
CA THR A 154 -12.65 12.91 8.14
C THR A 154 -13.42 14.15 7.69
N THR A 155 -13.02 14.79 6.59
CA THR A 155 -13.75 15.95 6.06
C THR A 155 -15.18 15.58 5.65
N THR A 156 -15.37 14.41 5.04
CA THR A 156 -16.69 13.92 4.63
C THR A 156 -17.56 13.58 5.84
N GLU A 157 -17.00 13.02 6.91
CA GLU A 157 -17.71 12.75 8.17
C GLU A 157 -18.19 14.03 8.85
N VAL A 158 -17.36 15.08 8.86
CA VAL A 158 -17.75 16.40 9.37
C VAL A 158 -18.89 16.98 8.52
N ASN A 159 -18.78 16.92 7.20
CA ASN A 159 -19.83 17.38 6.29
C ASN A 159 -21.16 16.64 6.53
N MET A 160 -21.12 15.31 6.66
CA MET A 160 -22.32 14.53 6.99
C MET A 160 -22.95 14.99 8.30
N SER A 161 -22.13 15.26 9.32
CA SER A 161 -22.60 15.76 10.62
C SER A 161 -23.24 17.15 10.50
N HIS A 162 -22.64 18.06 9.72
CA HIS A 162 -23.20 19.39 9.46
C HIS A 162 -24.59 19.30 8.79
N ILE A 163 -24.75 18.43 7.79
CA ILE A 163 -26.03 18.25 7.09
C ILE A 163 -27.11 17.67 8.01
N VAL A 164 -26.78 16.65 8.80
CA VAL A 164 -27.73 16.07 9.77
C VAL A 164 -28.16 17.11 10.81
N ASN A 165 -27.21 17.87 11.37
CA ASN A 165 -27.49 18.92 12.34
C ASN A 165 -28.38 20.03 11.76
N TYR A 166 -28.10 20.47 10.54
CA TYR A 166 -28.94 21.44 9.82
C TYR A 166 -30.36 20.90 9.59
N GLY A 167 -30.49 19.64 9.14
CA GLY A 167 -31.77 18.98 8.94
C GLY A 167 -32.62 18.90 10.21
N VAL A 168 -32.00 18.51 11.34
CA VAL A 168 -32.68 18.47 12.65
C VAL A 168 -33.13 19.86 13.07
N ASN A 169 -32.28 20.89 12.92
CA ASN A 169 -32.64 22.26 13.27
C ASN A 169 -33.82 22.77 12.44
N LYS A 170 -33.81 22.55 11.12
CA LYS A 170 -34.89 22.93 10.21
C LYS A 170 -36.23 22.29 10.59
N ARG A 171 -36.23 20.99 10.94
CA ARG A 171 -37.43 20.28 11.41
C ARG A 171 -37.94 20.82 12.75
N ARG A 172 -37.05 21.18 13.68
CA ARG A 172 -37.43 21.77 14.98
C ARG A 172 -38.06 23.16 14.83
N VAL A 173 -37.54 23.97 13.91
CA VAL A 173 -38.10 25.31 13.62
C VAL A 173 -39.46 25.21 12.92
N ALA A 174 -39.64 24.25 12.01
CA ALA A 174 -40.92 24.03 11.32
C ALA A 174 -42.03 23.43 12.22
N ALA A 175 -41.65 22.80 13.34
CA ALA A 175 -42.58 22.23 14.31
C ALA A 175 -42.97 23.22 15.45
N LYS A 176 -42.43 24.45 15.42
CA LYS A 176 -42.80 25.56 16.29
C LYS A 176 -43.76 26.50 15.58
#